data_AF-A0A4V6D347-F1
#
_entry.id   AF-A0A4V6D347-F1
#
_cell.length_a   1.000
_cell.length_b   1.000
_cell.length_c   1.000
_cell.angle_alpha   90.00
_cell.angle_beta   90.00
_cell.angle_gamma   90.00
#
_symmetry.space_group_name_H-M   'P 1'
#
loop_
_entity.id
_entity.type
_entity.pdbx_description
1 polymer ?
#
loop_
_entity_poly.entity_id
_entity_poly.type
_entity_poly.pdbx_seq_one_letter_code
_entity_poly.pdbx_strand_id
1 'polypeptide(L)' 'MCTKCGLRRVVRCTSQHKWSLGQIFYCCALHKRDGSGCPFWYWKVEYVNVVASRGPLLASASAYDRAGSM' A
#
# COMPACT_ATOMS: atom_id res chain seq x y z
N MET A 1 -2.43 3.01 2.67
CA MET A 1 -2.54 3.10 4.14
C MET A 1 -2.89 1.73 4.70
N CYS A 2 -2.28 1.35 5.82
CA CYS A 2 -2.63 0.11 6.52
C CYS A 2 -4.00 0.26 7.20
N THR A 3 -4.95 -0.60 6.86
CA THR A 3 -6.32 -0.53 7.37
C THR A 3 -6.52 -1.24 8.71
N LYS A 4 -5.49 -1.93 9.22
CA LYS A 4 -5.54 -2.68 10.49
C LYS A 4 -4.94 -1.92 11.66
N CYS A 5 -3.74 -1.35 11.49
CA CYS A 5 -3.03 -0.63 12.57
C CYS A 5 -3.00 0.90 12.38
N GLY A 6 -3.62 1.44 11.32
CA GLY A 6 -3.69 2.89 11.09
C GLY A 6 -2.41 3.55 10.56
N LEU A 7 -1.28 2.83 10.49
CA LEU A 7 -0.06 3.36 9.89
C LEU A 7 -0.29 3.78 8.42
N ARG A 8 0.11 5.01 8.09
CA ARG A 8 -0.06 5.56 6.75
C ARG A 8 0.75 4.81 5.68
N ARG A 9 1.90 4.25 6.08
CA ARG A 9 2.85 3.57 5.19
C ARG A 9 2.51 2.08 5.02
N VAL A 10 2.41 1.66 3.77
CA VAL A 10 2.37 0.24 3.36
C VAL A 10 3.59 -0.03 2.47
N VAL A 11 4.09 -1.26 2.50
CA VAL A 11 5.23 -1.70 1.71
C VAL A 11 4.72 -2.48 0.50
N ARG A 12 5.26 -2.19 -0.68
CA ARG A 12 5.01 -2.95 -1.91
C ARG A 12 6.09 -4.02 -2.03
N CYS A 13 5.68 -5.27 -2.15
CA CYS A 13 6.58 -6.41 -2.27
C CYS A 13 6.26 -7.23 -3.52
N THR A 14 7.25 -7.97 -3.99
CA THR A 14 7.11 -8.96 -5.07
C THR A 14 7.26 -10.36 -4.47
N SER A 15 6.30 -11.24 -4.74
CA SER A 15 6.35 -12.62 -4.26
C SER A 15 7.49 -13.40 -4.93
N GLN A 16 8.18 -14.19 -4.11
CA GLN A 16 9.24 -15.11 -4.53
C GLN A 16 8.81 -16.58 -4.44
N HIS A 17 7.54 -16.84 -4.11
CA HIS A 17 7.02 -18.20 -4.01
C HIS A 17 6.73 -18.77 -5.40
N LYS A 18 7.03 -20.05 -5.63
CA LYS A 18 6.87 -20.71 -6.95
C LYS A 18 5.50 -20.47 -7.60
N TRP A 19 4.41 -20.56 -6.82
CA TRP A 19 3.03 -20.44 -7.30
C TRP A 19 2.54 -19.00 -7.49
N SER A 20 3.28 -18.00 -7.02
CA SER A 20 2.95 -16.57 -7.17
C SER A 20 4.15 -15.72 -7.57
N LEU A 21 5.17 -16.33 -8.18
CA LEU A 21 6.44 -15.66 -8.48
C LEU A 21 6.19 -14.42 -9.35
N GLY A 22 6.72 -13.28 -8.92
CA GLY A 22 6.53 -12.01 -9.63
C GLY A 22 5.22 -11.28 -9.33
N GLN A 23 4.27 -11.89 -8.63
CA GLN A 23 3.04 -11.21 -8.23
C GLN A 23 3.32 -10.14 -7.16
N ILE A 24 2.61 -9.02 -7.25
CA ILE A 24 2.78 -7.89 -6.34
C ILE A 24 1.75 -7.96 -5.23
N PHE A 25 2.21 -7.80 -3.99
CA PHE A 25 1.35 -7.64 -2.82
C PHE A 25 1.78 -6.42 -2.00
N TYR A 26 0.86 -5.96 -1.14
CA TYR A 26 1.10 -4.89 -0.20
C TYR A 26 0.94 -5.41 1.22
N CYS A 27 1.86 -5.06 2.10
CA CYS A 27 1.77 -5.39 3.52
C CYS A 27 2.09 -4.17 4.40
N CYS A 28 1.78 -4.27 5.69
CA CYS A 28 2.16 -3.24 6.65
C CYS A 28 3.67 -3.31 6.88
N ALA A 29 4.32 -2.18 7.14
CA ALA A 29 5.73 -2.16 7.56
C ALA A 29 5.98 -2.93 8.88
N LEU A 30 4.95 -3.12 9.71
CA LEU A 30 5.00 -3.93 10.92
C LEU A 30 4.61 -5.40 10.69
N HIS A 31 4.35 -5.81 9.45
CA HIS A 31 4.06 -7.20 9.13
C HIS A 31 5.33 -8.04 9.27
N LYS A 32 5.28 -9.12 10.05
CA LYS A 32 6.41 -10.05 10.19
C LYS A 32 6.01 -11.42 9.64
N ARG A 33 6.97 -12.09 9.00
CA ARG A 33 6.76 -13.39 8.31
C ARG A 33 6.44 -14.52 9.29
N ASP A 34 6.86 -14.39 10.54
CA ASP A 34 6.57 -15.35 11.63
C ASP A 34 5.11 -15.27 12.13
N GLY A 35 4.25 -14.46 11.49
CA GLY A 35 2.86 -14.28 11.88
C GLY A 35 2.65 -13.27 13.01
N SER A 36 3.73 -12.73 13.58
CA SER A 36 3.65 -11.64 14.56
C SER A 36 3.48 -10.27 13.87
N GLY A 37 3.09 -9.26 14.65
CA GLY A 37 2.92 -7.90 14.16
C GLY A 37 1.59 -7.68 13.41
N CYS A 38 1.55 -6.72 12.49
CA CYS A 38 0.31 -6.32 11.84
C CYS A 38 -0.11 -7.34 10.76
N PRO A 39 -1.33 -7.89 10.79
CA PRO A 39 -1.79 -8.89 9.82
C PRO A 39 -2.24 -8.28 8.49
N PHE A 40 -1.95 -7.00 8.24
CA PHE A 40 -2.38 -6.33 7.02
C PHE A 40 -1.53 -6.81 5.85
N TRP A 41 -2.19 -7.48 4.92
CA TRP A 41 -1.62 -7.98 3.68
C TRP A 41 -2.74 -8.13 2.63
N TYR A 42 -2.49 -7.71 1.40
CA TYR A 42 -3.42 -7.83 0.26
C TYR A 42 -2.65 -7.97 -1.04
N TRP A 43 -3.19 -8.72 -2.00
CA TRP A 43 -2.70 -8.66 -3.37
C TRP A 43 -2.89 -7.26 -3.97
N LYS A 44 -2.10 -6.91 -4.99
CA LYS A 44 -2.20 -5.59 -5.65
C LYS A 44 -3.63 -5.25 -6.06
N VAL A 45 -4.34 -6.18 -6.69
CA VAL A 45 -5.71 -5.96 -7.18
C VAL A 45 -6.66 -5.69 -6.02
N GLU A 46 -6.58 -6.50 -4.97
CA GLU A 46 -7.40 -6.34 -3.76
C GLU A 46 -7.10 -5.01 -3.05
N TYR A 47 -5.83 -4.64 -2.93
CA TYR A 47 -5.42 -3.41 -2.28
C TYR A 47 -5.92 -2.17 -3.02
N VAL A 48 -5.84 -2.16 -4.36
CA VAL A 48 -6.39 -1.07 -5.18
C VAL A 48 -7.90 -0.95 -4.96
N ASN A 49 -8.63 -2.06 -4.91
CA ASN A 49 -10.06 -2.05 -4.63
C ASN A 49 -10.38 -1.49 -3.23
N VAL A 50 -9.61 -1.90 -2.20
CA VAL A 50 -9.76 -1.40 -0.82
C VAL A 50 -9.48 0.11 -0.72
N VAL A 51 -8.52 0.62 -1.50
CA VAL A 51 -8.21 2.06 -1.53
C VAL A 51 -9.27 2.82 -2.31
N ALA A 52 -9.70 2.31 -3.47
CA ALA A 52 -10.73 2.92 -4.30
C ALA A 52 -12.09 2.98 -3.58
N SER A 53 -12.47 1.93 -2.85
CA SER A 53 -13.72 1.88 -2.10
C SER A 53 -13.78 2.84 -0.91
N ARG A 54 -12.64 3.40 -0.48
CA ARG A 54 -12.56 4.36 0.63
C ARG A 54 -12.69 5.81 0.18
N GLY A 55 -12.96 6.05 -1.11
CA GLY A 55 -13.02 7.38 -1.71
C GLY A 55 -11.63 8.04 -1.81
N PRO A 56 -11.52 9.19 -2.50
CA PRO A 56 -10.28 9.95 -2.50
C PRO A 56 -10.00 10.39 -1.06
N LEU A 57 -9.01 9.77 -0.43
CA LEU A 57 -8.33 10.41 0.70
C LEU A 57 -7.89 11.76 0.16
N LEU A 58 -8.45 12.85 0.69
CA LEU A 58 -8.00 14.21 0.38
C LEU A 58 -6.47 14.18 0.40
N ALA A 59 -5.87 14.21 -0.78
CA ALA A 59 -4.48 14.55 -0.92
C ALA A 59 -4.41 15.93 -0.29
N SER A 60 -3.83 16.02 0.91
CA SER A 60 -3.53 17.29 1.52
C SER A 60 -2.83 18.11 0.44
N ALA A 61 -3.51 19.16 0.00
CA ALA A 61 -3.02 20.10 -0.98
C ALA A 61 -1.58 20.46 -0.62
N SER A 62 -0.64 20.06 -1.47
CA SER A 62 0.76 20.42 -1.30
C SER A 62 1.31 20.80 -2.66
N ALA A 63 0.94 22.02 -3.07
CA ALA A 63 1.90 23.05 -3.44
C ALA A 63 3.19 22.59 -4.13
N TYR A 64 3.10 22.17 -5.40
CA TYR A 64 4.24 22.25 -6.32
C TYR A 64 3.82 22.58 -7.76
N ASP A 65 2.86 23.47 -7.97
CA ASP A 65 2.70 24.14 -9.27
C ASP A 65 3.10 25.62 -9.15
N ARG A 66 4.40 25.85 -8.97
CA ARG A 66 5.09 27.03 -9.48
C ARG A 66 6.49 26.65 -9.91
N ALA A 67 6.66 26.43 -11.21
CA ALA A 67 7.65 27.12 -12.05
C ALA A 67 7.68 26.45 -13.44
N GLY A 68 7.37 27.23 -14.48
CA GLY A 68 7.63 26.81 -15.85
C GLY A 68 6.66 27.38 -16.89
N SER A 69 6.52 28.71 -16.96
CA SER A 69 6.24 29.35 -18.25
C SER A 69 7.55 29.35 -19.04
N MET A 70 7.53 28.71 -20.20
CA MET A 70 8.35 29.06 -21.37
C MET A 70 7.44 29.01 -22.59
#